data_AF-A0A402B6A5-F1
#
_entry.id   AF-A0A402B6A5-F1
#
_cell.length_a   1.000
_cell.length_b   1.000
_cell.length_c   1.000
_cell.angle_alpha   90.00
_cell.angle_beta   90.00
_cell.angle_gamma   90.00
#
_symmetry.space_group_name_H-M   'P 1'
#
loop_
_entity.id
_entity.type
_entity.pdbx_description
1 polymer ?
#
loop_
_entity_poly.entity_id
_entity_poly.type
_entity_poly.pdbx_seq_one_letter_code
_entity_poly.pdbx_strand_id
1 'polypeptide(L)' 'MTPAELERAHQSIEQKWYELVQAEQQGASVQDLERKYEKYLRAVDDYNRRSAAYQDKPRKRRFPGVA' A
#
# COMPACT_ATOMS: atom_id res chain seq x y z
N MET A 1 -6.28 7.30 -10.76
CA MET A 1 -6.04 7.23 -9.32
C MET A 1 -6.34 8.52 -8.58
N THR A 2 -6.98 8.40 -7.44
CA THR A 2 -7.38 9.47 -6.52
C THR A 2 -6.63 9.35 -5.18
N PRO A 3 -6.50 10.45 -4.42
CA PRO A 3 -5.94 10.39 -3.07
C PRO A 3 -6.67 9.39 -2.14
N ALA A 4 -7.99 9.26 -2.30
CA ALA A 4 -8.81 8.33 -1.51
C ALA A 4 -8.46 6.85 -1.77
N GLU A 5 -8.08 6.50 -3.01
CA GLU A 5 -7.63 5.14 -3.34
C GLU A 5 -6.25 4.82 -2.75
N LEU A 6 -5.38 5.83 -2.64
CA LEU A 6 -4.06 5.68 -2.03
C LEU A 6 -4.17 5.54 -0.50
N GLU A 7 -5.04 6.34 0.12
CA GLU A 7 -5.36 6.26 1.55
C GLU A 7 -5.93 4.88 1.92
N ARG A 8 -6.88 4.36 1.13
CA ARG A 8 -7.43 3.01 1.35
C ARG A 8 -6.37 1.91 1.25
N ALA A 9 -5.44 2.05 0.30
CA ALA A 9 -4.32 1.10 0.18
C ALA A 9 -3.39 1.18 1.39
N HIS A 10 -3.13 2.38 1.91
CA HIS A 10 -2.35 2.57 3.13
C HIS A 10 -3.02 1.95 4.36
N GLN A 11 -4.32 2.20 4.57
CA GLN A 11 -5.09 1.59 5.65
C GLN A 11 -5.09 0.06 5.57
N SER A 12 -5.10 -0.50 4.35
CA SER A 12 -5.00 -1.94 4.15
C SER A 12 -3.67 -2.51 4.65
N ILE A 13 -2.55 -1.80 4.44
CA ILE A 13 -1.24 -2.19 4.97
C ILE A 13 -1.27 -2.22 6.50
N GLU A 14 -1.76 -1.16 7.13
CA GLU A 14 -1.84 -1.06 8.60
C GLU A 14 -2.68 -2.19 9.20
N GLN A 15 -3.84 -2.46 8.60
CA GLN A 15 -4.71 -3.55 9.03
C GLN A 15 -4.01 -4.91 8.91
N LYS A 16 -3.32 -5.19 7.78
CA LYS A 16 -2.66 -6.48 7.57
C LYS A 16 -1.45 -6.67 8.47
N TRP A 17 -0.74 -5.59 8.77
CA TRP A 17 0.32 -5.60 9.77
C TRP A 17 -0.23 -5.94 11.17
N TYR A 18 -1.30 -5.26 11.58
CA TYR A 18 -1.94 -5.54 12.87
C TYR A 18 -2.43 -6.99 12.98
N GLU A 19 -3.08 -7.52 11.93
CA GLU A 19 -3.53 -8.92 11.88
C GLU A 19 -2.38 -9.94 11.96
N LEU A 20 -1.19 -9.58 11.47
CA LEU A 20 0.02 -10.41 11.55
C LEU A 20 0.58 -10.40 12.97
N VAL A 21 0.82 -9.21 13.52
CA VAL A 21 1.34 -9.03 14.89
C VAL A 21 0.42 -9.67 15.92
N GLN A 22 -0.90 -9.50 15.79
CA GLN A 22 -1.87 -10.17 16.67
C GLN A 22 -1.78 -11.70 16.59
N ALA A 23 -1.61 -12.26 15.39
CA ALA A 23 -1.50 -13.71 15.24
C ALA A 23 -0.20 -14.24 15.87
N GLU A 24 0.90 -13.51 15.72
CA GLU A 24 2.18 -13.86 16.34
C GLU A 24 2.07 -13.85 17.86
N GLN A 25 1.46 -12.81 18.44
CA GLN A 25 1.22 -12.70 19.88
C GLN A 25 0.31 -13.80 20.44
N GLN A 26 -0.60 -14.33 19.62
CA GLN A 26 -1.49 -15.43 19.99
C GLN A 26 -0.83 -16.81 19.81
N GLY A 27 0.44 -16.86 19.39
CA GLY A 27 1.15 -18.11 19.16
C GLY A 27 0.65 -18.88 17.95
N ALA A 28 0.19 -18.18 16.91
CA ALA A 28 -0.22 -18.82 15.66
C ALA A 28 0.92 -19.65 15.04
N SER A 29 0.55 -20.64 14.24
CA SER A 29 1.53 -21.50 13.56
C SER A 29 2.39 -20.69 12.59
N VAL A 30 3.62 -21.14 12.35
CA VAL A 30 4.52 -20.52 11.35
C VAL A 30 3.84 -20.42 9.99
N GLN A 31 3.13 -21.47 9.56
CA GLN A 31 2.40 -21.48 8.29
C GLN A 31 1.30 -20.41 8.23
N ASP A 32 0.63 -20.12 9.35
CA ASP A 32 -0.36 -19.05 9.42
C ASP A 32 0.27 -17.66 9.37
N LEU A 33 1.43 -17.49 10.02
CA LEU A 33 2.20 -16.25 9.98
C LEU A 33 2.74 -15.98 8.58
N GLU A 34 3.30 -16.98 7.89
CA GLU A 34 3.75 -16.88 6.50
C GLU A 34 2.61 -16.43 5.58
N ARG A 35 1.45 -17.07 5.69
CA ARG A 35 0.25 -16.72 4.90
C ARG A 35 -0.21 -15.28 5.15
N LYS A 36 -0.10 -14.79 6.39
CA LYS A 36 -0.45 -13.41 6.75
C LYS A 36 0.59 -12.42 6.25
N TYR A 37 1.87 -12.79 6.32
CA TYR A 37 2.98 -12.01 5.80
C TYR A 37 2.88 -11.83 4.28
N GLU A 38 2.55 -12.90 3.53
CA GLU A 38 2.29 -12.80 2.09
C GLU A 38 1.16 -11.81 1.76
N LYS A 39 0.09 -11.79 2.56
CA LYS A 39 -1.02 -10.83 2.39
C LYS A 39 -0.58 -9.39 2.67
N TYR A 40 0.25 -9.19 3.70
CA TYR A 40 0.86 -7.89 3.98
C TYR A 40 1.74 -7.42 2.82
N LEU A 41 2.62 -8.28 2.27
CA LEU A 41 3.45 -7.95 1.13
C LEU A 41 2.63 -7.56 -0.11
N ARG A 42 1.53 -8.27 -0.39
CA ARG A 42 0.61 -7.89 -1.48
C ARG A 42 -0.04 -6.53 -1.27
N ALA A 43 -0.39 -6.17 -0.03
CA ALA A 43 -0.94 -4.83 0.27
C ALA A 43 0.12 -3.73 0.07
N VAL A 44 1.38 -3.99 0.45
CA VAL A 44 2.50 -3.08 0.20
C VAL A 44 2.75 -2.90 -1.29
N ASP A 45 2.75 -3.98 -2.08
CA ASP A 45 2.90 -3.90 -3.54
C ASP A 45 1.77 -3.09 -4.20
N ASP A 46 0.51 -3.32 -3.80
CA ASP A 46 -0.64 -2.54 -4.31
C ASP A 46 -0.49 -1.05 -3.98
N TYR A 47 -0.13 -0.70 -2.75
CA TYR A 47 0.16 0.69 -2.39
C TYR A 47 1.31 1.27 -3.20
N ASN A 48 2.41 0.55 -3.40
CA ASN A 48 3.57 1.03 -4.16
C ASN A 48 3.21 1.28 -5.63
N ARG A 49 2.53 0.32 -6.26
CA ARG A 49 2.01 0.45 -7.63
C ARG A 49 1.10 1.68 -7.74
N ARG A 50 0.25 1.89 -6.73
CA ARG A 50 -0.61 3.06 -6.68
C ARG A 50 0.25 4.33 -6.50
N SER A 51 1.03 4.45 -5.45
CA SER A 51 1.89 5.61 -5.21
C SER A 51 2.70 6.03 -6.44
N ALA A 52 3.31 5.07 -7.16
CA ALA A 52 3.99 5.31 -8.43
C ALA A 52 3.09 5.95 -9.51
N ALA A 53 1.92 5.38 -9.78
CA ALA A 53 0.98 5.95 -10.76
C ALA A 53 0.30 7.25 -10.30
N TYR A 54 0.31 7.58 -9.00
CA TYR A 54 -0.10 8.89 -8.51
C TYR A 54 0.99 9.95 -8.77
N GLN A 55 2.26 9.59 -8.56
CA GLN A 55 3.41 10.46 -8.79
C GLN A 55 3.73 10.67 -10.28
N ASP A 56 3.48 9.66 -11.11
CA ASP A 56 3.72 9.69 -12.57
C ASP A 56 2.63 10.44 -13.35
N LYS A 57 1.58 10.95 -12.67
CA LYS A 57 0.74 11.97 -13.29
C LYS A 57 1.63 13.16 -13.57
N PRO A 58 1.83 13.57 -14.84
CA PRO A 58 2.66 14.71 -15.13
C PRO A 58 2.10 15.88 -14.35
N ARG A 59 2.94 16.49 -13.50
CA ARG A 59 2.84 17.92 -13.26
C ARG A 59 2.78 18.52 -14.64
N LYS A 60 1.57 18.76 -15.18
CA LYS A 60 1.35 19.56 -16.38
C LYS A 60 2.05 20.86 -16.05
N ARG A 61 3.30 20.95 -16.48
CA ARG A 61 4.12 22.14 -16.44
C ARG A 61 3.32 23.12 -17.25
N ARG A 62 2.55 23.93 -16.53
CA ARG A 62 1.89 25.11 -17.05
C ARG A 62 3.02 26.09 -17.29
N PHE A 63 3.78 25.86 -18.35
CA PHE A 63 4.56 26.91 -18.97
C PHE A 63 3.55 27.64 -19.87
N PRO A 64 3.04 28.82 -19.48
CA PRO A 64 2.37 29.67 -20.44
C PRO A 64 3.43 30.01 -21.48
N GLY A 65 3.15 29.72 -22.75
CA GLY A 65 4.03 30.08 -23.85
C GLY A 65 4.34 31.56 -23.81
N VAL A 66 5.62 31.90 -23.81
CA VAL A 66 6.13 33.22 -24.14
C VAL A 66 7.23 33.02 -25.16
N ALA A 67 6.87 33.23 -26.42
CA ALA A 67 7.64 33.86 -27.49
C ALA A 67 6.84 33.72 -28.79
#